data_AF-A0A6M3KZZ6-F1
#
_entry.id   AF-A0A6M3KZZ6-F1
#
_cell.length_a   1.000
_cell.length_b   1.000
_cell.length_c   1.000
_cell.angle_alpha   90.00
_cell.angle_beta   90.00
_cell.angle_gamma   90.00
#
_symmetry.space_group_name_H-M   'P 1'
#
loop_
_entity.id
_entity.type
_entity.pdbx_description
1 polymer ?
#
loop_
_entity_poly.entity_id
_entity_poly.type
_entity_poly.pdbx_seq_one_letter_code
_entity_poly.pdbx_strand_id
1 'polypeptide(L)'
;MKRLLTLFMALVLMVALSGSASAAGSVTQTLDKYPNANMQVLTYSWTGDASNGTVPSTATSTAITNDIAGWYVYAIETNPGTTAPTTLYDIVINDAESLDISGGMLANRSATVTEKITPRLDSTYSIFGGVLVHSVLTLVITNQTDVSATGTVKLILAK
;
A
#
# COMPACT_ATOMS: atom_id res chain seq x y z
N MET A 1 -7.04 39.24 41.04
CA MET A 1 -6.98 37.76 41.08
C MET A 1 -7.77 37.07 39.97
N LYS A 2 -9.05 37.42 39.72
CA LYS A 2 -9.86 36.76 38.67
C LYS A 2 -9.27 36.84 37.25
N ARG A 3 -8.70 37.99 36.85
CA ARG A 3 -8.08 38.20 35.52
C ARG A 3 -6.78 37.40 35.28
N LEU A 4 -6.04 37.07 36.35
CA LEU A 4 -4.82 36.26 36.27
C LEU A 4 -5.16 34.77 36.12
N LEU A 5 -6.24 34.33 36.78
CA LEU A 5 -6.76 32.97 36.68
C LEU A 5 -7.32 32.66 35.28
N THR A 6 -7.96 33.64 34.62
CA THR A 6 -8.48 33.48 33.25
C THR A 6 -7.36 33.38 32.22
N LEU A 7 -6.27 34.14 32.38
CA LEU A 7 -5.09 34.05 31.51
C LEU A 7 -4.38 32.70 31.67
N PHE A 8 -4.26 32.20 32.90
CA PHE A 8 -3.62 30.91 33.17
C PHE A 8 -4.45 29.76 32.60
N MET A 9 -5.77 29.83 32.71
CA MET A 9 -6.69 28.82 32.16
C MET A 9 -6.74 28.83 30.63
N ALA A 10 -6.60 30.00 29.98
CA ALA A 10 -6.48 30.10 28.52
C ALA A 10 -5.14 29.55 27.99
N LEU A 11 -4.05 29.71 28.75
CA LEU A 11 -2.74 29.18 28.40
C LEU A 11 -2.70 27.64 28.53
N VAL A 12 -3.32 27.08 29.56
CA VAL A 12 -3.46 25.62 29.74
C VAL A 12 -4.33 24.99 28.64
N LEU A 13 -5.36 25.71 28.17
CA LEU A 13 -6.20 25.25 27.07
C LEU A 13 -5.47 25.25 25.72
N MET A 14 -4.55 26.20 25.48
CA MET A 14 -3.74 26.22 24.24
C MET A 14 -2.68 25.12 24.19
N VAL A 15 -2.09 24.74 25.34
CA VAL A 15 -1.13 23.62 25.40
C VAL A 15 -1.83 22.27 25.22
N ALA A 16 -3.11 22.16 25.59
CA ALA A 16 -3.92 20.96 25.39
C ALA A 16 -4.39 20.74 23.94
N LEU A 17 -4.29 21.75 23.06
CA LEU A 17 -4.65 21.66 21.65
C LEU A 17 -3.46 21.35 20.72
N SER A 18 -2.25 21.19 21.24
CA SER A 18 -1.12 20.62 20.51
C SER A 18 -1.33 19.11 20.33
N GLY A 19 -2.32 18.74 19.53
CA GLY A 19 -2.49 17.38 19.05
C GLY A 19 -1.20 16.96 18.37
N SER A 20 -0.60 15.88 18.84
CA SER A 20 0.53 15.24 18.19
C SER A 20 0.13 14.94 16.75
N ALA A 21 0.71 15.66 15.79
CA ALA A 21 0.65 15.28 14.40
C ALA A 21 1.43 13.98 14.26
N SER A 22 0.74 12.85 14.37
CA SER A 22 1.33 11.55 14.06
C SER A 22 1.74 11.58 12.59
N ALA A 23 3.03 11.37 12.33
CA ALA A 23 3.58 11.27 10.98
C ALA A 23 3.18 9.93 10.36
N ALA A 24 1.87 9.77 10.09
CA ALA A 24 1.32 8.57 9.48
C ALA A 24 2.09 8.22 8.20
N GLY A 25 2.36 6.93 8.01
CA GLY A 25 2.87 6.43 6.75
C GLY A 25 1.99 6.87 5.57
N SER A 26 2.50 6.76 4.35
CA SER A 26 1.77 7.20 3.16
C SER A 26 1.82 6.15 2.05
N VAL A 27 0.79 6.17 1.21
CA VAL A 27 0.75 5.41 -0.04
C VAL A 27 0.16 6.32 -1.11
N THR A 28 0.89 6.47 -2.21
CA THR A 28 0.45 7.19 -3.41
C THR A 28 0.23 6.21 -4.55
N GLN A 29 -0.68 6.54 -5.46
CA GLN A 29 -1.08 5.67 -6.55
C GLN A 29 -0.93 6.37 -7.89
N THR A 30 -0.33 5.69 -8.86
CA THR A 30 -0.32 6.11 -10.26
C THR A 30 -0.81 5.00 -11.17
N LEU A 31 -1.40 5.36 -12.30
CA LEU A 31 -1.83 4.42 -13.33
C LEU A 31 -1.24 4.84 -14.68
N ASP A 32 -0.23 4.10 -15.13
CA ASP A 32 0.38 4.30 -16.44
C ASP A 32 -0.37 3.46 -17.49
N LYS A 33 -0.86 4.10 -18.55
CA LYS A 33 -1.65 3.44 -19.61
C LYS A 33 -0.81 3.28 -20.87
N TYR A 34 -0.75 2.06 -21.40
CA TYR A 34 -0.05 1.71 -22.65
C TYR A 34 -1.08 1.24 -23.69
N PRO A 35 -1.83 2.16 -24.34
CA PRO A 35 -2.98 1.81 -25.17
C PRO A 35 -2.63 0.92 -26.36
N ASN A 36 -1.46 1.12 -26.98
CA ASN A 36 -1.03 0.32 -28.14
C ASN A 36 -0.68 -1.13 -27.77
N ALA A 37 -0.49 -1.42 -26.48
CA ALA A 37 -0.13 -2.75 -25.98
C ALA A 37 -1.27 -3.44 -25.24
N ASN A 38 -2.44 -2.79 -25.09
CA ASN A 38 -3.50 -3.25 -24.16
C ASN A 38 -2.91 -3.61 -22.78
N MET A 39 -2.04 -2.74 -22.27
CA MET A 39 -1.38 -2.90 -20.97
C MET A 39 -1.54 -1.65 -20.11
N GLN A 40 -1.60 -1.85 -18.80
CA GLN A 40 -1.58 -0.78 -17.80
C GLN A 40 -0.69 -1.19 -16.64
N VAL A 41 -0.12 -0.21 -15.94
CA VAL A 41 0.65 -0.47 -14.71
C VAL A 41 0.10 0.41 -13.60
N LEU A 42 -0.52 -0.23 -12.60
CA LEU A 42 -0.90 0.43 -11.36
C LEU A 42 0.28 0.36 -10.39
N THR A 43 0.81 1.50 -9.98
CA THR A 43 1.91 1.58 -9.01
C THR A 43 1.42 2.16 -7.70
N TYR A 44 1.63 1.42 -6.61
CA TYR A 44 1.61 1.94 -5.25
C TYR A 44 3.03 2.32 -4.85
N SER A 45 3.26 3.58 -4.47
CA SER A 45 4.51 4.02 -3.84
C SER A 45 4.23 4.33 -2.38
N TRP A 46 4.92 3.63 -1.48
CA TRP A 46 4.63 3.69 -0.06
C TRP A 46 5.83 4.18 0.77
N THR A 47 5.53 4.77 1.92
CA THR A 47 6.50 5.18 2.93
C THR A 47 5.97 4.80 4.32
N GLY A 48 6.76 4.07 5.10
CA GLY A 48 6.45 3.73 6.48
C GLY A 48 6.42 4.98 7.37
N ASP A 49 5.55 4.96 8.37
CA ASP A 49 5.42 5.99 9.40
C ASP A 49 6.78 6.29 10.05
N ALA A 50 7.07 7.57 10.29
CA ALA A 50 8.38 8.00 10.79
C ALA A 50 8.63 7.62 12.26
N SER A 51 7.58 7.24 13.00
CA SER A 51 7.64 6.84 14.41
C SER A 51 7.64 5.32 14.62
N ASN A 52 7.02 4.54 13.72
CA ASN A 52 6.86 3.10 13.93
C ASN A 52 6.95 2.21 12.67
N GLY A 53 7.20 2.79 11.48
CA GLY A 53 7.35 2.04 10.22
C GLY A 53 6.04 1.54 9.60
N THR A 54 4.90 1.66 10.28
CA THR A 54 3.62 1.17 9.76
C THR A 54 3.21 1.88 8.48
N VAL A 55 2.57 1.14 7.57
CA VAL A 55 2.06 1.67 6.29
C VAL A 55 0.54 1.57 6.31
N PRO A 56 -0.21 2.63 6.00
CA PRO A 56 -1.67 2.57 6.00
C PRO A 56 -2.19 1.65 4.89
N SER A 57 -3.19 0.82 5.20
CA SER A 57 -3.94 0.08 4.19
C SER A 57 -4.60 1.07 3.23
N THR A 58 -4.40 0.85 1.92
CA THR A 58 -4.78 1.84 0.91
C THR A 58 -5.54 1.17 -0.22
N ALA A 59 -6.82 1.52 -0.34
CA ALA A 59 -7.69 1.12 -1.43
C ALA A 59 -7.39 1.91 -2.71
N THR A 60 -7.64 1.31 -3.88
CA THR A 60 -7.62 2.03 -5.14
C THR A 60 -8.58 3.21 -5.11
N SER A 61 -8.15 4.35 -5.66
CA SER A 61 -9.10 5.46 -5.85
C SER A 61 -10.26 5.02 -6.74
N THR A 62 -11.43 5.67 -6.63
CA THR A 62 -12.59 5.37 -7.50
C THR A 62 -12.24 5.49 -8.98
N ALA A 63 -11.42 6.48 -9.36
CA ALA A 63 -10.97 6.67 -10.73
C ALA A 63 -10.13 5.49 -11.23
N ILE A 64 -9.12 5.07 -10.44
CA ILE A 64 -8.28 3.91 -10.77
C ILE A 64 -9.12 2.64 -10.86
N THR A 65 -10.00 2.41 -9.87
CA THR A 65 -10.88 1.23 -9.82
C THR A 65 -11.72 1.11 -11.09
N ASN A 66 -12.33 2.21 -11.53
CA ASN A 66 -13.13 2.22 -12.75
C ASN A 66 -12.29 2.01 -14.02
N ASP A 67 -11.05 2.51 -14.04
CA ASP A 67 -10.15 2.37 -15.19
C ASP A 67 -9.63 0.93 -15.37
N ILE A 68 -9.38 0.23 -14.26
CA ILE A 68 -8.80 -1.12 -14.24
C ILE A 68 -9.85 -2.24 -14.13
N ALA A 69 -11.12 -1.91 -13.89
CA ALA A 69 -12.20 -2.90 -13.91
C ALA A 69 -12.26 -3.60 -15.28
N GLY A 70 -12.32 -4.93 -15.26
CA GLY A 70 -12.30 -5.77 -16.46
C GLY A 70 -10.90 -6.09 -17.02
N TRP A 71 -9.83 -5.63 -16.37
CA TRP A 71 -8.45 -6.02 -16.70
C TRP A 71 -7.99 -7.21 -15.85
N TYR A 72 -6.97 -7.92 -16.31
CA TYR A 72 -6.33 -9.00 -15.57
C TYR A 72 -4.95 -8.57 -15.06
N VAL A 73 -4.67 -8.80 -13.77
CA VAL A 73 -3.33 -8.66 -13.20
C VAL A 73 -2.52 -9.91 -13.54
N TYR A 74 -1.47 -9.78 -14.35
CA TYR A 74 -0.64 -10.91 -14.78
C TYR A 74 0.68 -11.04 -14.02
N ALA A 75 1.18 -9.93 -13.48
CA ALA A 75 2.39 -9.92 -12.69
C ALA A 75 2.35 -8.80 -11.65
N ILE A 76 3.03 -9.05 -10.54
CA ILE A 76 3.22 -8.07 -9.47
C ILE A 76 4.71 -7.95 -9.21
N GLU A 77 5.24 -6.73 -9.31
CA GLU A 77 6.63 -6.41 -9.01
C GLU A 77 6.70 -5.63 -7.69
N THR A 78 7.60 -6.03 -6.81
CA THR A 78 7.88 -5.34 -5.55
C THR A 78 9.32 -4.88 -5.56
N ASN A 79 9.56 -3.60 -5.28
CA ASN A 79 10.89 -3.03 -5.25
C ASN A 79 11.08 -2.26 -3.93
N PRO A 80 12.03 -2.68 -3.07
CA PRO A 80 12.41 -1.92 -1.90
C PRO A 80 13.11 -0.64 -2.33
N GLY A 81 12.67 0.49 -1.78
CA GLY A 81 13.24 1.79 -2.09
C GLY A 81 14.58 2.04 -1.39
N THR A 82 15.02 3.30 -1.38
CA THR A 82 16.35 3.67 -0.85
C THR A 82 16.44 3.47 0.67
N THR A 83 15.39 3.82 1.40
CA THR A 83 15.27 3.46 2.83
C THR A 83 14.68 2.05 2.87
N ALA A 84 15.52 1.08 3.19
CA ALA A 84 15.17 -0.34 3.11
C ALA A 84 13.99 -0.69 4.04
N PRO A 85 13.04 -1.54 3.57
CA PRO A 85 12.02 -2.14 4.43
C PRO A 85 12.57 -3.11 5.47
N THR A 86 11.74 -3.47 6.44
CA THR A 86 11.97 -4.62 7.32
C THR A 86 12.12 -5.89 6.51
N THR A 87 13.14 -6.67 6.81
CA THR A 87 13.37 -7.95 6.11
C THR A 87 12.20 -8.91 6.37
N LEU A 88 11.69 -9.54 5.32
CA LEU A 88 10.52 -10.43 5.35
C LEU A 88 9.20 -9.72 5.72
N TYR A 89 9.05 -8.45 5.37
CA TYR A 89 7.75 -7.78 5.40
C TYR A 89 6.77 -8.45 4.42
N ASP A 90 5.48 -8.39 4.73
CA ASP A 90 4.45 -9.05 3.94
C ASP A 90 3.59 -8.03 3.20
N ILE A 91 3.23 -8.35 1.97
CA ILE A 91 2.29 -7.57 1.16
C ILE A 91 1.11 -8.46 0.79
N VAL A 92 -0.09 -7.91 0.87
CA VAL A 92 -1.33 -8.51 0.37
C VAL A 92 -2.08 -7.49 -0.47
N ILE A 93 -2.69 -7.93 -1.58
CA ILE A 93 -3.60 -7.10 -2.38
C ILE A 93 -4.98 -7.74 -2.29
N ASN A 94 -5.87 -7.14 -1.50
CA ASN A 94 -7.22 -7.67 -1.30
C ASN A 94 -8.20 -7.08 -2.31
N ASP A 95 -9.13 -7.89 -2.82
CA ASP A 95 -10.33 -7.37 -3.48
C ASP A 95 -11.38 -6.88 -2.45
N ALA A 96 -12.57 -6.49 -2.93
CA ALA A 96 -13.67 -6.04 -2.07
C ALA A 96 -14.20 -7.14 -1.12
N GLU A 97 -13.96 -8.40 -1.47
CA GLU A 97 -14.35 -9.60 -0.73
C GLU A 97 -13.27 -10.06 0.27
N SER A 98 -12.19 -9.27 0.40
CA SER A 98 -11.02 -9.57 1.25
C SER A 98 -10.21 -10.79 0.82
N LEU A 99 -10.30 -11.18 -0.46
CA LEU A 99 -9.48 -12.23 -1.05
C LEU A 99 -8.15 -11.62 -1.55
N ASP A 100 -7.02 -12.23 -1.17
CA ASP A 100 -5.72 -11.86 -1.69
C ASP A 100 -5.58 -12.30 -3.15
N ILE A 101 -5.62 -11.34 -4.08
CA ILE A 101 -5.49 -11.61 -5.51
C ILE A 101 -4.12 -12.16 -5.90
N SER A 102 -3.11 -12.06 -5.03
CA SER A 102 -1.79 -12.66 -5.28
C SER A 102 -1.72 -14.14 -4.88
N GLY A 103 -2.71 -14.65 -4.13
CA GLY A 103 -2.75 -16.02 -3.63
C GLY A 103 -1.64 -16.33 -2.62
N GLY A 104 -1.22 -15.34 -1.83
CA GLY A 104 -0.16 -15.43 -0.81
C GLY A 104 1.26 -15.30 -1.36
N MET A 105 1.43 -15.01 -2.65
CA MET A 105 2.74 -14.99 -3.31
C MET A 105 3.61 -13.80 -2.92
N LEU A 106 3.03 -12.80 -2.25
CA LEU A 106 3.67 -11.57 -1.83
C LEU A 106 4.12 -11.56 -0.36
N ALA A 107 4.09 -12.71 0.33
CA ALA A 107 4.65 -12.86 1.67
C ALA A 107 6.19 -12.85 1.68
N ASN A 108 6.83 -12.44 2.77
CA ASN A 108 8.29 -12.49 2.98
C ASN A 108 9.10 -11.73 1.92
N ARG A 109 8.74 -10.47 1.62
CA ARG A 109 9.45 -9.64 0.65
C ARG A 109 10.84 -9.24 1.10
N SER A 110 11.73 -9.07 0.12
CA SER A 110 13.11 -8.66 0.35
C SER A 110 13.22 -7.18 0.72
N ALA A 111 14.07 -6.89 1.71
CA ALA A 111 14.45 -5.53 2.07
C ALA A 111 15.39 -4.86 1.04
N THR A 112 15.98 -5.63 0.12
CA THR A 112 17.05 -5.14 -0.77
C THR A 112 16.93 -5.56 -2.22
N VAL A 113 16.12 -6.57 -2.53
CA VAL A 113 16.01 -7.15 -3.88
C VAL A 113 14.66 -6.82 -4.48
N THR A 114 14.65 -6.48 -5.77
CA THR A 114 13.41 -6.40 -6.55
C THR A 114 12.93 -7.81 -6.85
N GLU A 115 11.67 -8.07 -6.57
CA GLU A 115 11.04 -9.37 -6.75
C GLU A 115 9.83 -9.25 -7.68
N LYS A 116 9.49 -10.34 -8.36
CA LYS A 116 8.36 -10.40 -9.27
C LYS A 116 7.66 -11.74 -9.13
N ILE A 117 6.34 -11.71 -9.12
CA ILE A 117 5.50 -12.91 -9.05
C ILE A 117 4.42 -12.87 -10.14
N THR A 118 3.92 -14.05 -10.50
CA THR A 118 2.63 -14.23 -11.15
C THR A 118 1.61 -14.60 -10.08
N PRO A 119 0.39 -14.04 -10.09
CA PRO A 119 -0.64 -14.42 -9.14
C PRO A 119 -0.93 -15.93 -9.15
N ARG A 120 -1.17 -16.48 -7.95
CA ARG A 120 -1.58 -17.88 -7.77
C ARG A 120 -3.09 -17.96 -7.62
N LEU A 121 -3.74 -18.62 -8.57
CA LEU A 121 -5.20 -18.80 -8.61
C LEU A 121 -5.67 -19.93 -7.71
N ASP A 122 -4.83 -20.95 -7.51
CA ASP A 122 -5.13 -22.10 -6.66
C ASP A 122 -3.86 -22.53 -5.92
N SER A 123 -3.95 -22.60 -4.59
CA SER A 123 -2.84 -22.97 -3.72
C SER A 123 -2.61 -24.48 -3.63
N THR A 124 -3.65 -25.29 -3.83
CA THR A 124 -3.61 -26.76 -3.76
C THR A 124 -2.85 -27.35 -4.94
N TYR A 125 -3.11 -26.83 -6.14
CA TYR A 125 -2.57 -27.31 -7.40
C TYR A 125 -1.48 -26.40 -7.98
N SER A 126 -1.13 -25.32 -7.29
CA SER A 126 -0.12 -24.34 -7.73
C SER A 126 -0.40 -23.82 -9.14
N ILE A 127 -1.65 -23.43 -9.40
CA ILE A 127 -2.07 -22.86 -10.67
C ILE A 127 -1.80 -21.35 -10.63
N PHE A 128 -1.09 -20.86 -11.64
CA PHE A 128 -0.73 -19.45 -11.79
C PHE A 128 -1.39 -18.86 -13.02
N GLY A 129 -1.78 -17.58 -12.96
CA GLY A 129 -2.44 -16.92 -14.09
C GLY A 129 -2.86 -15.49 -13.80
N GLY A 130 -3.54 -14.89 -14.78
CA GLY A 130 -4.11 -13.57 -14.63
C GLY A 130 -5.32 -13.59 -13.70
N VAL A 131 -5.42 -12.62 -12.80
CA VAL A 131 -6.61 -12.43 -11.94
C VAL A 131 -7.43 -11.26 -12.43
N LEU A 132 -8.72 -11.50 -12.70
CA LEU A 132 -9.66 -10.47 -13.13
C LEU A 132 -9.87 -9.44 -12.00
N VAL A 133 -9.69 -8.18 -12.32
CA VAL A 133 -10.07 -7.07 -11.45
C VAL A 133 -11.52 -6.72 -11.72
N HIS A 134 -12.41 -6.97 -10.76
CA HIS A 134 -13.83 -6.65 -10.85
C HIS A 134 -14.31 -5.66 -9.76
N SER A 135 -13.45 -5.32 -8.81
CA SER A 135 -13.76 -4.46 -7.68
C SER A 135 -12.53 -3.66 -7.21
N VAL A 136 -12.70 -2.91 -6.12
CA VAL A 136 -11.61 -2.13 -5.50
C VAL A 136 -10.48 -3.06 -5.05
N LEU A 137 -9.23 -2.65 -5.26
CA LEU A 137 -8.07 -3.38 -4.75
C LEU A 137 -7.48 -2.62 -3.56
N THR A 138 -7.15 -3.32 -2.48
CA THR A 138 -6.59 -2.73 -1.26
C THR A 138 -5.20 -3.27 -1.00
N LEU A 139 -4.19 -2.40 -1.07
CA LEU A 139 -2.84 -2.70 -0.63
C LEU A 139 -2.80 -2.77 0.90
N VAL A 140 -2.28 -3.87 1.42
CA VAL A 140 -2.00 -4.06 2.84
C VAL A 140 -0.54 -4.48 2.97
N ILE A 141 0.20 -3.77 3.82
CA ILE A 141 1.59 -4.10 4.17
C ILE A 141 1.64 -4.37 5.66
N THR A 142 2.20 -5.53 6.04
CA THR A 142 2.32 -5.96 7.44
C THR A 142 3.76 -6.40 7.73
N ASN A 143 4.08 -6.58 9.01
CA ASN A 143 5.43 -6.90 9.46
C ASN A 143 6.51 -5.89 9.01
N GLN A 144 6.08 -4.66 8.71
CA GLN A 144 6.95 -3.51 8.49
C GLN A 144 7.07 -2.75 9.83
N THR A 145 8.29 -2.63 10.35
CA THR A 145 8.61 -1.82 11.54
C THR A 145 9.73 -0.78 11.35
N ASP A 146 10.50 -0.84 10.27
CA ASP A 146 11.58 0.13 10.00
C ASP A 146 11.01 1.48 9.56
N VAL A 147 11.28 2.50 10.37
CA VAL A 147 10.74 3.85 10.20
C VAL A 147 11.15 4.47 8.87
N SER A 148 10.21 5.19 8.24
CA SER A 148 10.44 5.90 6.97
C SER A 148 10.95 5.01 5.83
N ALA A 149 10.85 3.68 5.96
CA ALA A 149 11.14 2.76 4.88
C ALA A 149 10.27 3.04 3.66
N THR A 150 10.78 2.74 2.48
CA THR A 150 10.12 3.07 1.22
C THR A 150 10.06 1.84 0.33
N GLY A 151 9.07 1.80 -0.55
CA GLY A 151 9.01 0.77 -1.58
C GLY A 151 7.92 1.04 -2.61
N THR A 152 7.91 0.22 -3.64
CA THR A 152 6.86 0.24 -4.67
C THR A 152 6.29 -1.15 -4.90
N VAL A 153 4.99 -1.18 -5.20
CA VAL A 153 4.26 -2.38 -5.66
C VAL A 153 3.60 -2.04 -6.98
N LYS A 154 3.98 -2.73 -8.05
CA LYS A 154 3.43 -2.53 -9.39
C LYS A 154 2.59 -3.71 -9.80
N LEU A 155 1.32 -3.48 -10.12
CA LEU A 155 0.45 -4.45 -10.75
C LEU A 155 0.51 -4.23 -12.26
N ILE A 156 0.95 -5.24 -13.00
CA ILE A 156 0.99 -5.22 -14.46
C ILE A 156 -0.30 -5.84 -14.96
N LEU A 157 -1.13 -5.01 -15.59
CA LEU A 157 -2.44 -5.38 -16.08
C LEU A 157 -2.45 -5.51 -17.60
N ALA A 158 -3.20 -6.49 -18.11
CA ALA A 158 -3.50 -6.63 -19.54
C ALA A 158 -4.96 -7.06 -19.77
N LYS A 159 -5.45 -6.82 -20.99
CA LYS A 159 -6.79 -7.20 -21.46
C LYS A 159 -6.75 -8.39 -22.39
#